data_AF-A0A9D5VXX3-F1
#
_entry.id   AF-A0A9D5VXX3-F1
#
_cell.length_a   1.000
_cell.length_b   1.000
_cell.length_c   1.000
_cell.angle_alpha   90.00
_cell.angle_beta   90.00
_cell.angle_gamma   90.00
#
_symmetry.space_group_name_H-M   'P 1'
#
loop_
_entity.id
_entity.type
_entity.pdbx_description
1 polymer ?
#
loop_
_entity_poly.entity_id
_entity_poly.type
_entity_poly.pdbx_seq_one_letter_code
_entity_poly.pdbx_strand_id
1 'polypeptide(L)'
;MEDFLLRLGKILDPATLESATGGSSLIAGFLIGLAWGLVLQKGRICKYDVVSGLFRLQDFTVFRLGAPMLLFSTVLIFFFLDLGMLELSIPKTVIVPQIVGGLLFGAGIAILGYCPGTSLGALGEGSLDAIPGILGMITGAVIFAELFYDSWNTTFMAFGDIGRITFYDMFKVNHWYVIVPFCIMLVMFIIGVTMMDWFMIFFRKSLNYFLDVTDALEEKVPTVKKEFEETTEKAKAQWKKYKHEDKVDDKLEVKIDDKHEDKT
;
A
#
# COMPACT_ATOMS: atom_id res chain seq x y z
N MET A 1 -8.53 -42.41 -2.13
CA MET A 1 -9.82 -41.79 -1.79
C MET A 1 -10.21 -42.10 -0.35
N GLU A 2 -10.05 -43.35 0.11
CA GLU A 2 -10.28 -43.73 1.51
C GLU A 2 -9.33 -43.04 2.50
N ASP A 3 -8.04 -42.91 2.17
CA ASP A 3 -7.09 -42.13 2.97
C ASP A 3 -7.46 -40.64 3.09
N PHE A 4 -8.02 -40.05 2.03
CA PHE A 4 -8.49 -38.66 2.03
C PHE A 4 -9.70 -38.49 2.97
N LEU A 5 -10.66 -39.41 2.93
CA LEU A 5 -11.84 -39.40 3.80
C LEU A 5 -11.49 -39.68 5.28
N LEU A 6 -10.57 -40.61 5.55
CA LEU A 6 -10.03 -40.85 6.90
C LEU A 6 -9.28 -39.63 7.47
N ARG A 7 -8.62 -38.84 6.62
CA ARG A 7 -7.91 -37.61 7.00
C ARG A 7 -8.85 -36.42 7.21
N LEU A 8 -9.90 -36.31 6.40
CA LEU A 8 -11.00 -35.36 6.64
C LEU A 8 -11.68 -35.65 7.99
N GLY A 9 -11.86 -36.94 8.32
CA GLY A 9 -12.32 -37.39 9.63
C GLY A 9 -11.40 -37.01 10.80
N LYS A 10 -10.08 -36.95 10.58
CA LYS A 10 -9.09 -36.46 11.57
C LYS A 10 -9.03 -34.94 11.70
N ILE A 11 -9.38 -34.18 10.67
CA ILE A 11 -9.50 -32.72 10.75
C ILE A 11 -10.76 -32.35 11.57
N LEU A 12 -11.81 -33.15 11.43
CA LEU A 12 -13.04 -33.16 12.23
C LEU A 12 -12.93 -34.04 13.50
N ASP A 13 -11.72 -34.28 14.03
CA ASP A 13 -11.55 -35.07 15.27
C ASP A 13 -12.38 -34.45 16.42
N PRO A 14 -12.84 -35.25 17.40
CA PRO A 14 -13.69 -34.80 18.50
C PRO A 14 -13.10 -33.63 19.29
N ALA A 15 -11.78 -33.44 19.32
CA ALA A 15 -11.13 -32.29 19.97
C ALA A 15 -11.32 -30.95 19.23
N THR A 16 -11.31 -30.97 17.89
CA THR A 16 -11.68 -29.80 17.08
C THR A 16 -13.17 -29.53 17.21
N LEU A 17 -13.97 -30.59 17.25
CA LEU A 17 -15.40 -30.48 17.51
C LEU A 17 -15.70 -30.02 18.94
N GLU A 18 -14.92 -30.37 19.95
CA GLU A 18 -15.08 -29.98 21.37
C GLU A 18 -14.73 -28.50 21.59
N SER A 19 -13.62 -28.05 21.02
CA SER A 19 -13.27 -26.62 20.96
C SER A 19 -14.25 -25.80 20.11
N ALA A 20 -14.84 -26.41 19.08
CA ALA A 20 -15.94 -25.86 18.28
C ALA A 20 -17.34 -26.15 18.86
N THR A 21 -17.52 -26.87 19.97
CA THR A 21 -18.85 -27.09 20.61
C THR A 21 -18.98 -26.37 21.94
N GLY A 22 -17.88 -25.79 22.45
CA GLY A 22 -17.97 -24.69 23.40
C GLY A 22 -18.83 -23.58 22.79
N GLY A 23 -20.12 -23.52 23.13
CA GLY A 23 -21.03 -22.49 22.61
C GLY A 23 -20.45 -21.09 22.86
N SER A 24 -19.77 -20.91 23.99
CA SER A 24 -19.07 -19.68 24.36
C SER A 24 -17.90 -19.32 23.44
N SER A 25 -17.06 -20.30 23.04
CA SER A 25 -15.88 -20.05 22.18
C SER A 25 -16.27 -19.79 20.74
N LEU A 26 -17.29 -20.49 20.21
CA LEU A 26 -17.83 -20.22 18.88
C LEU A 26 -18.48 -18.84 18.80
N ILE A 27 -19.33 -18.49 19.78
CA ILE A 27 -19.99 -17.19 19.80
C ILE A 27 -18.95 -16.07 19.95
N ALA A 28 -17.95 -16.25 20.81
CA ALA A 28 -16.85 -15.30 20.94
C ALA A 28 -16.07 -15.15 19.62
N GLY A 29 -15.72 -16.27 18.96
CA GLY A 29 -15.02 -16.26 17.67
C GLY A 29 -15.85 -15.58 16.57
N PHE A 30 -17.15 -15.85 16.50
CA PHE A 30 -18.07 -15.21 15.56
C PHE A 30 -18.18 -13.70 15.82
N LEU A 31 -18.34 -13.27 17.08
CA LEU A 31 -18.42 -11.86 17.45
C LEU A 31 -17.11 -11.12 17.14
N ILE A 32 -15.95 -11.72 17.44
CA ILE A 32 -14.63 -11.15 17.13
C ILE A 32 -14.43 -11.08 15.62
N GLY A 33 -14.80 -12.12 14.88
CA GLY A 33 -14.74 -12.14 13.42
C GLY A 33 -15.62 -11.06 12.78
N LEU A 34 -16.83 -10.88 13.30
CA LEU A 34 -17.75 -9.82 12.85
C LEU A 34 -17.18 -8.43 13.17
N ALA A 35 -16.63 -8.23 14.37
CA ALA A 35 -15.97 -6.98 14.74
C ALA A 35 -14.76 -6.69 13.84
N TRP A 36 -13.93 -7.71 13.55
CA TRP A 36 -12.81 -7.59 12.63
C TRP A 36 -13.25 -7.27 11.20
N GLY A 37 -14.32 -7.90 10.72
CA GLY A 37 -14.92 -7.60 9.41
C GLY A 37 -15.38 -6.15 9.29
N LEU A 38 -16.05 -5.61 10.33
CA LEU A 38 -16.47 -4.20 10.36
C LEU A 38 -15.28 -3.24 10.34
N VAL A 39 -14.17 -3.60 11.00
CA VAL A 39 -12.93 -2.82 10.99
C VAL A 39 -12.30 -2.83 9.59
N LEU A 40 -12.23 -3.99 8.93
CA LEU A 40 -11.71 -4.10 7.56
C LEU A 40 -12.53 -3.29 6.55
N GLN A 41 -13.86 -3.33 6.67
CA GLN A 41 -14.78 -2.58 5.81
C GLN A 41 -14.59 -1.07 5.98
N LYS A 42 -14.47 -0.58 7.23
CA LYS A 42 -14.14 0.83 7.49
C LYS A 42 -12.75 1.21 6.99
N GLY A 43 -11.80 0.27 7.03
CA GLY A 43 -10.45 0.45 6.52
C GLY A 43 -10.34 0.52 5.00
N ARG A 44 -11.39 0.14 4.24
CA ARG A 44 -11.40 0.07 2.76
C ARG A 44 -10.26 -0.77 2.18
N ILE A 45 -9.70 -1.69 2.97
CA ILE A 45 -8.60 -2.58 2.56
C ILE A 45 -9.16 -3.73 1.69
N CYS A 46 -10.47 -3.95 1.70
CA CYS A 46 -11.18 -4.94 0.89
C CYS A 46 -11.31 -4.57 -0.59
N LYS A 47 -10.65 -3.48 -1.05
CA LYS A 47 -10.63 -3.09 -2.47
C LYS A 47 -9.35 -3.56 -3.16
N TYR A 48 -9.50 -4.14 -4.35
CA TYR A 48 -8.40 -4.57 -5.21
C TYR A 48 -7.36 -3.47 -5.46
N ASP A 49 -7.81 -2.25 -5.75
CA ASP A 49 -6.92 -1.13 -6.08
C ASP A 49 -5.97 -0.77 -4.93
N VAL A 50 -6.42 -0.94 -3.68
CA VAL A 50 -5.62 -0.58 -2.50
C VAL A 50 -4.51 -1.59 -2.26
N VAL A 51 -4.80 -2.88 -2.45
CA VAL A 51 -3.82 -3.95 -2.26
C VAL A 51 -2.86 -4.02 -3.43
N SER A 52 -3.35 -3.91 -4.67
CA SER A 52 -2.47 -3.87 -5.86
C SER A 52 -1.64 -2.58 -5.92
N GLY A 53 -2.19 -1.45 -5.46
CA GLY A 53 -1.48 -0.19 -5.29
C GLY A 53 -0.32 -0.25 -4.30
N LEU A 54 -0.39 -1.14 -3.29
CA LEU A 54 0.71 -1.40 -2.37
C LEU A 54 1.92 -2.02 -3.10
N PHE A 55 1.69 -3.04 -3.94
CA PHE A 55 2.76 -3.68 -4.71
C PHE A 55 3.34 -2.77 -5.80
N ARG A 56 2.54 -1.80 -6.27
CA ARG A 56 3.00 -0.75 -7.18
C ARG A 56 3.66 0.43 -6.47
N LEU A 57 3.76 0.40 -5.13
CA LEU A 57 4.27 1.50 -4.29
C LEU A 57 3.54 2.83 -4.53
N GLN A 58 2.27 2.76 -4.97
CA GLN A 58 1.41 3.93 -5.23
C GLN A 58 0.52 4.24 -4.03
N ASP A 59 0.07 3.22 -3.29
CA ASP A 59 -0.83 3.35 -2.16
C ASP A 59 -0.27 2.66 -0.91
N PHE A 60 0.16 3.45 0.08
CA PHE A 60 0.68 2.95 1.36
C PHE A 60 -0.39 2.77 2.44
N THR A 61 -1.67 2.80 2.04
CA THR A 61 -2.83 2.68 2.94
C THR A 61 -2.80 1.39 3.78
N VAL A 62 -2.36 0.27 3.19
CA VAL A 62 -2.26 -1.02 3.89
C VAL A 62 -1.25 -0.95 5.03
N PHE A 63 -0.08 -0.35 4.82
CA PHE A 63 0.92 -0.20 5.88
C PHE A 63 0.46 0.77 6.96
N ARG A 64 -0.27 1.84 6.59
CA ARG A 64 -0.79 2.82 7.54
C ARG A 64 -1.81 2.22 8.51
N LEU A 65 -2.62 1.28 8.06
CA LEU A 65 -3.62 0.60 8.91
C LEU A 65 -3.04 -0.67 9.58
N GLY A 66 -2.18 -1.40 8.87
CA GLY A 66 -1.59 -2.65 9.36
C GLY A 66 -0.55 -2.44 10.45
N ALA A 67 0.34 -1.45 10.33
CA ALA A 67 1.40 -1.21 11.31
C ALA A 67 0.89 -0.85 12.72
N PRO A 68 -0.10 0.04 12.93
CA PRO A 68 -0.65 0.30 14.26
C PRO A 68 -1.41 -0.91 14.83
N MET A 69 -2.08 -1.70 14.00
CA MET A 69 -2.69 -2.96 14.43
C MET A 69 -1.65 -3.97 14.90
N LEU A 70 -0.53 -4.09 14.17
CA LEU A 70 0.59 -4.95 14.55
C LEU A 70 1.24 -4.49 15.85
N LEU A 71 1.43 -3.18 16.03
CA LEU A 71 1.92 -2.58 17.27
C LEU A 71 1.03 -2.94 18.45
N PHE A 72 -0.27 -2.67 18.32
CA PHE A 72 -1.25 -2.93 19.37
C PHE A 72 -1.32 -4.42 19.72
N SER A 73 -1.38 -5.29 18.70
CA SER A 73 -1.41 -6.73 18.87
C SER A 73 -0.17 -7.25 19.60
N THR A 74 1.02 -6.80 19.19
CA THR A 74 2.28 -7.19 19.84
C THR A 74 2.28 -6.82 21.32
N VAL A 75 1.98 -5.57 21.65
CA VAL A 75 1.95 -5.11 23.05
C VAL A 75 0.90 -5.86 23.87
N LEU A 76 -0.28 -6.09 23.30
CA LEU A 76 -1.38 -6.76 23.98
C LEU A 76 -1.07 -8.23 24.28
N ILE A 77 -0.52 -8.98 23.31
CA ILE A 77 -0.18 -10.39 23.47
C ILE A 77 0.86 -10.58 24.57
N PHE A 78 1.95 -9.79 24.55
CA PHE A 78 3.00 -9.91 25.57
C PHE A 78 2.54 -9.42 26.95
N PHE A 79 1.61 -8.45 27.01
CA PHE A 79 0.99 -8.04 28.27
C PHE A 79 0.17 -9.19 28.90
N PHE A 80 -0.62 -9.92 28.10
CA PHE A 80 -1.37 -11.08 28.61
C PHE A 80 -0.48 -12.30 28.89
N LEU A 81 0.64 -12.42 28.20
CA LEU A 81 1.67 -13.43 28.50
C LEU A 81 2.27 -13.20 29.89
N ASP A 82 2.58 -11.96 30.24
CA ASP A 82 3.10 -11.60 31.57
C ASP A 82 2.11 -11.86 32.70
N LEU A 83 0.82 -11.75 32.41
CA LEU A 83 -0.26 -12.10 33.34
C LEU A 83 -0.47 -13.62 33.48
N GLY A 84 0.25 -14.44 32.72
CA GLY A 84 0.14 -15.90 32.75
C GLY A 84 -1.19 -16.44 32.19
N MET A 85 -1.95 -15.61 31.46
CA MET A 85 -3.26 -15.96 30.92
C MET A 85 -3.20 -16.57 29.52
N LEU A 86 -2.03 -16.54 28.87
CA LEU A 86 -1.81 -17.04 27.50
C LEU A 86 -0.56 -17.92 27.44
N GLU A 87 -0.66 -19.04 26.73
CA GLU A 87 0.50 -19.83 26.31
C GLU A 87 0.84 -19.52 24.85
N LEU A 88 2.10 -19.17 24.58
CA LEU A 88 2.58 -18.93 23.22
C LEU A 88 2.74 -20.27 22.48
N SER A 89 1.81 -20.56 21.57
CA SER A 89 1.98 -21.65 20.61
C SER A 89 2.82 -21.19 19.42
N ILE A 90 4.15 -21.36 19.52
CA ILE A 90 5.10 -20.92 18.49
C ILE A 90 5.18 -21.99 17.39
N PRO A 91 4.87 -21.65 16.12
CA PRO A 91 5.06 -22.57 15.00
C PRO A 91 6.55 -22.87 14.82
N LYS A 92 6.86 -24.08 14.32
CA LYS A 92 8.26 -24.45 14.05
C LYS A 92 8.84 -23.57 12.94
N THR A 93 10.06 -23.10 13.14
CA THR A 93 10.75 -22.25 12.17
C THR A 93 11.65 -23.09 11.28
N VAL A 94 11.23 -23.26 10.03
CA VAL A 94 12.03 -23.91 8.98
C VAL A 94 12.29 -22.88 7.89
N ILE A 95 13.56 -22.48 7.73
CA ILE A 95 13.93 -21.32 6.90
C ILE A 95 13.55 -21.54 5.44
N VAL A 96 13.89 -22.70 4.87
CA VAL A 96 13.74 -22.94 3.43
C VAL A 96 12.27 -22.96 3.01
N PRO A 97 11.37 -23.74 3.65
CA PRO A 97 9.94 -23.72 3.32
C PRO A 97 9.29 -22.36 3.58
N GLN A 98 9.71 -21.62 4.61
CA GLN A 98 9.15 -20.31 4.90
C GLN A 98 9.52 -19.25 3.86
N ILE A 99 10.77 -19.26 3.37
CA ILE A 99 11.19 -18.34 2.30
C ILE A 99 10.46 -18.68 1.00
N VAL A 100 10.46 -19.95 0.60
CA VAL A 100 9.80 -20.39 -0.65
C VAL A 100 8.30 -20.15 -0.58
N GLY A 101 7.66 -20.52 0.53
CA GLY A 101 6.24 -20.29 0.77
C GLY A 101 5.90 -18.81 0.83
N GLY A 102 6.70 -18.00 1.52
CA GLY A 102 6.52 -16.55 1.62
C GLY A 102 6.63 -15.85 0.26
N LEU A 103 7.59 -16.25 -0.59
CA LEU A 103 7.73 -15.73 -1.95
C LEU A 103 6.55 -16.12 -2.83
N LEU A 104 6.13 -17.39 -2.78
CA LEU A 104 5.00 -17.88 -3.58
C LEU A 104 3.68 -17.22 -3.13
N PHE A 105 3.49 -17.08 -1.82
CA PHE A 105 2.34 -16.39 -1.23
C PHE A 105 2.33 -14.90 -1.59
N GLY A 106 3.48 -14.23 -1.51
CA GLY A 106 3.64 -12.83 -1.92
C GLY A 106 3.34 -12.61 -3.40
N ALA A 107 3.85 -13.48 -4.28
CA ALA A 107 3.55 -13.46 -5.71
C ALA A 107 2.05 -13.69 -5.98
N GLY A 108 1.42 -14.61 -5.23
CA GLY A 108 -0.02 -14.87 -5.31
C GLY A 108 -0.85 -13.63 -4.97
N ILE A 109 -0.53 -12.95 -3.86
CA ILE A 109 -1.23 -11.70 -3.48
C ILE A 109 -0.96 -10.60 -4.50
N ALA A 110 0.25 -10.49 -5.03
CA ALA A 110 0.58 -9.47 -6.04
C ALA A 110 -0.24 -9.62 -7.33
N ILE A 111 -0.53 -10.86 -7.75
CA ILE A 111 -1.35 -11.14 -8.94
C ILE A 111 -2.85 -10.98 -8.62
N LEU A 112 -3.30 -11.56 -7.50
CA LEU A 112 -4.71 -11.60 -7.13
C LEU A 112 -5.22 -10.26 -6.60
N GLY A 113 -4.34 -9.41 -6.06
CA GLY A 113 -4.69 -8.15 -5.41
C GLY A 113 -5.56 -8.31 -4.17
N TYR A 114 -5.54 -9.49 -3.54
CA TYR A 114 -6.23 -9.75 -2.28
C TYR A 114 -5.41 -10.70 -1.41
N CYS A 115 -5.39 -10.45 -0.10
CA CYS A 115 -4.90 -11.38 0.91
C CYS A 115 -6.08 -12.19 1.50
N PRO A 116 -5.84 -13.31 2.21
CA PRO A 116 -6.90 -14.24 2.63
C PRO A 116 -7.98 -13.59 3.51
N GLY A 117 -7.61 -12.62 4.34
CA GLY A 117 -8.57 -11.86 5.16
C GLY A 117 -9.37 -10.84 4.34
N THR A 118 -8.71 -10.13 3.42
CA THR A 118 -9.37 -9.11 2.60
C THR A 118 -10.26 -9.70 1.52
N SER A 119 -9.93 -10.88 0.99
CA SER A 119 -10.77 -11.56 -0.01
C SER A 119 -12.12 -11.99 0.56
N LEU A 120 -12.14 -12.48 1.81
CA LEU A 120 -13.38 -12.82 2.51
C LEU A 120 -14.20 -11.56 2.81
N GLY A 121 -13.54 -10.47 3.21
CA GLY A 121 -14.20 -9.17 3.38
C GLY A 121 -14.77 -8.61 2.07
N ALA A 122 -14.02 -8.70 0.97
CA ALA A 122 -14.44 -8.26 -0.36
C ALA A 122 -15.64 -9.06 -0.90
N LEU A 123 -15.67 -10.36 -0.65
CA LEU A 123 -16.84 -11.20 -0.93
C LEU A 123 -18.05 -10.73 -0.11
N GLY A 124 -17.86 -10.36 1.15
CA GLY A 124 -18.90 -9.78 2.01
C GLY A 124 -19.41 -8.42 1.54
N GLU A 125 -18.59 -7.63 0.83
CA GLU A 125 -19.00 -6.39 0.16
C GLU A 125 -19.73 -6.63 -1.17
N GLY A 126 -19.75 -7.87 -1.67
CA GLY A 126 -20.38 -8.25 -2.94
C GLY A 126 -19.45 -8.23 -4.14
N SER A 127 -18.12 -8.10 -3.95
CA SER A 127 -17.16 -8.24 -5.04
C SER A 127 -16.99 -9.71 -5.41
N LEU A 128 -17.50 -10.08 -6.59
CA LEU A 128 -17.36 -11.43 -7.13
C LEU A 128 -15.93 -11.74 -7.59
N ASP A 129 -15.10 -10.71 -7.77
CA ASP A 129 -13.71 -10.84 -8.21
C ASP A 129 -12.83 -11.56 -7.17
N ALA A 130 -13.28 -11.64 -5.91
CA ALA A 130 -12.60 -12.37 -4.84
C ALA A 130 -12.82 -13.91 -4.92
N ILE A 131 -13.85 -14.39 -5.63
CA ILE A 131 -14.22 -15.81 -5.66
C ILE A 131 -13.11 -16.69 -6.25
N PRO A 132 -12.53 -16.38 -7.43
CA PRO A 132 -11.43 -17.19 -7.98
C PRO A 132 -10.23 -17.25 -7.04
N GLY A 133 -9.97 -16.16 -6.33
CA GLY A 133 -8.93 -16.08 -5.31
C GLY A 133 -9.17 -17.03 -4.13
N ILE A 134 -10.39 -17.02 -3.60
CA ILE A 134 -10.78 -17.90 -2.48
C ILE A 134 -10.70 -19.37 -2.89
N LEU A 135 -11.23 -19.73 -4.08
CA LEU A 135 -11.14 -21.09 -4.59
C LEU A 135 -9.69 -21.52 -4.83
N GLY A 136 -8.86 -20.62 -5.37
CA GLY A 136 -7.43 -20.85 -5.57
C GLY A 136 -6.70 -21.10 -4.25
N MET A 137 -7.01 -20.35 -3.19
CA MET A 137 -6.43 -20.56 -1.86
C MET A 137 -6.86 -21.90 -1.24
N ILE A 138 -8.15 -22.25 -1.31
CA ILE A 138 -8.65 -23.53 -0.78
C ILE A 138 -8.01 -24.69 -1.54
N THR A 139 -8.02 -24.63 -2.87
CA THR A 139 -7.46 -25.69 -3.72
C THR A 139 -5.94 -25.80 -3.51
N GLY A 140 -5.23 -24.68 -3.42
CA GLY A 140 -3.80 -24.65 -3.12
C GLY A 140 -3.45 -25.22 -1.75
N ALA A 141 -4.27 -24.92 -0.72
CA ALA A 141 -4.09 -25.49 0.62
C ALA A 141 -4.31 -27.00 0.64
N VAL A 142 -5.32 -27.50 -0.08
CA VAL A 142 -5.59 -28.94 -0.21
C VAL A 142 -4.45 -29.63 -0.95
N ILE A 143 -4.02 -29.10 -2.10
CA ILE A 143 -2.91 -29.66 -2.88
C ILE A 143 -1.62 -29.67 -2.04
N PHE A 144 -1.35 -28.58 -1.31
CA PHE A 144 -0.19 -28.52 -0.42
C PHE A 144 -0.29 -29.58 0.69
N ALA A 145 -1.45 -29.72 1.33
CA ALA A 145 -1.66 -30.73 2.36
C ALA A 145 -1.51 -32.16 1.84
N GLU A 146 -1.90 -32.44 0.60
CA GLU A 146 -1.74 -33.76 -0.02
C GLU A 146 -0.30 -34.04 -0.45
N LEU A 147 0.36 -33.10 -1.15
CA LEU A 147 1.70 -33.31 -1.69
C LEU A 147 2.79 -33.34 -0.61
N PHE A 148 2.66 -32.53 0.45
CA PHE A 148 3.71 -32.37 1.45
C PHE A 148 3.61 -33.35 2.64
N TYR A 149 2.56 -34.17 2.73
CA TYR A 149 2.39 -35.11 3.84
C TYR A 149 3.27 -36.36 3.74
N ASP A 150 3.43 -36.97 2.55
CA ASP A 150 3.99 -38.32 2.44
C ASP A 150 5.49 -38.39 2.06
N SER A 151 6.03 -37.48 1.24
CA SER A 151 7.37 -37.67 0.64
C SER A 151 8.38 -36.53 0.85
N TRP A 152 7.93 -35.28 1.10
CA TRP A 152 8.82 -34.11 1.25
C TRP A 152 9.01 -33.60 2.68
N ASN A 153 8.28 -34.14 3.65
CA ASN A 153 8.40 -33.78 5.06
C ASN A 153 9.80 -34.10 5.63
N THR A 154 10.48 -35.13 5.10
CA THR A 154 11.79 -35.59 5.59
C THR A 154 12.99 -34.88 4.95
N THR A 155 12.82 -34.25 3.79
CA THR A 155 13.95 -33.64 3.04
C THR A 155 13.82 -32.11 2.91
N PHE A 156 12.64 -31.58 2.59
CA PHE A 156 12.45 -30.13 2.41
C PHE A 156 12.04 -29.42 3.71
N MET A 157 11.26 -30.08 4.58
CA MET A 157 10.85 -29.52 5.88
C MET A 157 11.86 -29.73 7.02
N ALA A 158 12.88 -30.58 6.82
CA ALA A 158 13.98 -30.76 7.77
C ALA A 158 15.20 -29.86 7.46
N PHE A 159 15.31 -29.37 6.22
CA PHE A 159 16.42 -28.52 5.79
C PHE A 159 16.27 -27.11 6.38
N GLY A 160 17.12 -26.78 7.35
CA GLY A 160 17.12 -25.48 8.02
C GLY A 160 16.06 -25.36 9.12
N ASP A 161 15.71 -26.47 9.79
CA ASP A 161 14.92 -26.45 11.02
C ASP A 161 15.76 -25.82 12.14
N ILE A 162 15.40 -24.61 12.53
CA ILE A 162 16.01 -23.92 13.68
C ILE A 162 15.25 -24.26 14.97
N GLY A 163 14.13 -24.99 14.89
CA GLY A 163 13.24 -25.27 16.01
C GLY A 163 12.25 -24.13 16.29
N ARG A 164 11.63 -24.19 17.46
CA ARG A 164 10.73 -23.14 17.98
C ARG A 164 11.54 -22.10 18.71
N ILE A 165 12.23 -21.25 17.96
CA ILE A 165 13.05 -20.18 18.55
C ILE A 165 12.39 -18.85 18.28
N THR A 166 12.16 -18.07 19.34
CA THR A 166 11.79 -16.66 19.21
C THR A 166 13.02 -15.77 19.27
N PHE A 167 12.90 -14.54 18.77
CA PHE A 167 13.98 -13.55 18.87
C PHE A 167 14.44 -13.34 20.33
N TYR A 168 13.54 -13.44 21.31
CA TYR A 168 13.88 -13.30 22.72
C TYR A 168 14.71 -14.49 23.24
N ASP A 169 14.40 -15.71 22.81
CA ASP A 169 15.16 -16.92 23.16
C ASP A 169 16.60 -16.89 22.63
N MET A 170 16.81 -16.30 21.44
CA MET A 170 18.16 -16.16 20.86
C MET A 170 19.05 -15.23 21.68
N PHE A 171 18.49 -14.11 22.14
CA PHE A 171 19.25 -13.09 22.88
C PHE A 171 19.25 -13.33 24.40
N LYS A 172 18.48 -14.30 24.91
CA LYS A 172 18.31 -14.60 26.36
C LYS A 172 18.03 -13.36 27.21
N VAL A 173 17.34 -12.38 26.63
CA VAL A 173 16.96 -11.13 27.30
C VAL A 173 15.46 -11.15 27.57
N ASN A 174 15.04 -10.40 28.59
CA ASN A 174 13.62 -10.20 28.88
C ASN A 174 12.92 -9.62 27.63
N HIS A 175 11.73 -10.16 27.31
CA HIS A 175 10.97 -9.86 26.11
C HIS A 175 10.74 -8.36 25.88
N TRP A 176 10.58 -7.57 26.95
CA TRP A 176 10.39 -6.12 26.83
C TRP A 176 11.53 -5.38 26.15
N TYR A 177 12.78 -5.85 26.29
CA TYR A 177 13.93 -5.17 25.68
C TYR A 177 14.00 -5.30 24.16
N VAL A 178 13.31 -6.27 23.57
CA VAL A 178 13.23 -6.44 22.12
C VAL A 178 11.93 -5.86 21.58
N ILE A 179 10.84 -5.92 22.35
CA ILE A 179 9.54 -5.32 21.97
C ILE A 179 9.64 -3.80 21.89
N VAL A 180 10.22 -3.13 22.89
CA VAL A 180 10.31 -1.67 22.95
C VAL A 180 11.03 -1.07 21.73
N PRO A 181 12.25 -1.50 21.34
CA PRO A 181 12.90 -0.99 20.14
C PRO A 181 12.16 -1.37 18.86
N PHE A 182 11.54 -2.56 18.79
CA PHE A 182 10.70 -2.94 17.65
C PHE A 182 9.48 -2.01 17.50
N CYS A 183 8.83 -1.66 18.61
CA CYS A 183 7.74 -0.70 18.63
C CYS A 183 8.20 0.69 18.21
N ILE A 184 9.34 1.17 18.71
CA ILE A 184 9.92 2.46 18.30
C ILE A 184 10.21 2.46 16.80
N MET A 185 10.82 1.39 16.27
CA MET A 185 11.10 1.23 14.85
C MET A 185 9.82 1.28 14.01
N LEU A 186 8.76 0.58 14.42
CA LEU A 186 7.46 0.60 13.73
C LEU A 186 6.79 1.98 13.80
N VAL A 187 6.88 2.69 14.93
CA VAL A 187 6.36 4.06 15.05
C VAL A 187 7.12 5.00 14.10
N MET A 188 8.46 4.89 14.06
CA MET A 188 9.28 5.66 13.12
C MET A 188 8.93 5.33 11.66
N PHE A 189 8.66 4.06 11.35
CA PHE A 189 8.21 3.65 10.02
C PHE A 189 6.84 4.26 9.67
N ILE A 190 5.88 4.27 10.59
CA ILE A 190 4.57 4.91 10.38
C ILE A 190 4.72 6.41 10.11
N ILE A 191 5.58 7.10 10.87
CA ILE A 191 5.89 8.52 10.66
C ILE A 191 6.52 8.72 9.28
N GLY A 192 7.48 7.87 8.89
CA GLY A 192 8.11 7.93 7.57
C GLY A 192 7.12 7.75 6.42
N VAL A 193 6.23 6.76 6.51
CA VAL A 193 5.20 6.49 5.50
C VAL A 193 4.21 7.66 5.41
N THR A 194 3.77 8.20 6.56
CA THR A 194 2.86 9.36 6.57
C THR A 194 3.52 10.63 6.01
N MET A 195 4.80 10.86 6.26
CA MET A 195 5.55 11.95 5.64
C MET A 195 5.67 11.78 4.12
N MET A 196 5.98 10.56 3.64
CA MET A 196 6.10 10.27 2.21
C MET A 196 4.78 10.50 1.47
N ASP A 197 3.66 10.07 2.04
CA ASP A 197 2.34 10.32 1.45
C ASP A 197 2.00 11.81 1.42
N TRP A 198 2.29 12.54 2.50
CA TRP A 198 2.08 13.99 2.53
C TRP A 198 2.94 14.71 1.48
N PHE A 199 4.18 14.25 1.30
CA PHE A 199 5.08 14.73 0.25
C PHE A 199 4.54 14.43 -1.16
N MET A 200 4.04 13.21 -1.43
CA MET A 200 3.44 12.87 -2.72
C MET A 200 2.18 13.70 -2.99
N ILE A 201 1.32 13.91 -1.98
CA ILE A 201 0.13 14.75 -2.09
C ILE A 201 0.53 16.20 -2.39
N PHE A 202 1.54 16.72 -1.68
CA PHE A 202 2.08 18.06 -1.90
C PHE A 202 2.61 18.21 -3.32
N PHE A 203 3.43 17.27 -3.80
CA PHE A 203 4.01 17.32 -5.14
C PHE A 203 2.94 17.24 -6.23
N ARG A 204 1.95 16.35 -6.08
CA ARG A 204 0.82 16.23 -7.02
C ARG A 204 -0.02 17.51 -7.05
N LYS A 205 -0.27 18.12 -5.89
CA LYS A 205 -1.00 19.39 -5.79
C LYS A 205 -0.20 20.55 -6.39
N SER A 206 1.11 20.57 -6.17
CA SER A 206 2.01 21.56 -6.75
C SER A 206 2.03 21.46 -8.28
N LEU A 207 2.17 20.25 -8.84
CA LEU A 207 2.14 20.03 -10.29
C LEU A 207 0.80 20.42 -10.91
N ASN A 208 -0.32 20.04 -10.29
CA ASN A 208 -1.64 20.44 -10.77
C ASN A 208 -1.83 21.95 -10.76
N TYR A 209 -1.27 22.65 -9.76
CA TYR A 209 -1.29 24.11 -9.72
C TYR A 209 -0.50 24.74 -10.87
N PHE A 210 0.68 24.17 -11.21
CA PHE A 210 1.45 24.63 -12.37
C PHE A 210 0.71 24.42 -13.69
N LEU A 211 0.04 23.28 -13.86
CA LEU A 211 -0.78 23.00 -15.05
C LEU A 211 -1.95 23.98 -15.15
N ASP A 212 -2.66 24.22 -14.06
CA ASP A 212 -3.78 25.17 -14.00
C ASP A 212 -3.33 26.61 -14.33
N VAL A 213 -2.13 27.00 -13.88
CA VAL A 213 -1.51 28.29 -14.26
C VAL A 213 -1.14 28.32 -15.75
N THR A 214 -0.66 27.20 -16.30
CA THR A 214 -0.31 27.11 -17.73
C THR A 214 -1.55 27.22 -18.60
N ASP A 215 -2.62 26.51 -18.24
CA ASP A 215 -3.92 26.57 -18.92
C ASP A 215 -4.52 27.99 -18.84
N ALA A 216 -4.44 28.63 -17.67
CA ALA A 216 -4.92 30.01 -17.48
C ALA A 216 -4.11 31.04 -18.28
N LEU A 217 -2.81 30.79 -18.52
CA LEU A 217 -2.00 31.64 -19.38
C LEU A 217 -2.36 31.43 -20.85
N GLU A 218 -2.54 30.18 -21.28
CA GLU A 218 -2.92 29.85 -22.66
C GLU A 218 -4.27 30.45 -23.05
N GLU A 219 -5.24 30.51 -22.13
CA GLU A 219 -6.53 31.19 -22.34
C GLU A 219 -6.39 32.72 -22.49
N LYS A 220 -5.42 33.35 -21.81
CA LYS A 220 -5.19 34.80 -21.87
C LYS A 220 -4.35 35.25 -23.07
N VAL A 221 -3.62 34.34 -23.72
CA VAL A 221 -2.84 34.66 -24.94
C VAL A 221 -3.71 35.27 -26.07
N PRO A 222 -4.86 34.72 -26.48
CA PRO A 222 -5.65 35.26 -27.59
C PRO A 222 -6.31 36.61 -27.29
N THR A 223 -6.68 36.88 -26.03
CA THR A 223 -7.25 38.17 -25.62
C THR A 223 -6.19 39.27 -25.61
N VAL A 224 -5.03 38.99 -25.01
CA VAL A 224 -3.89 39.92 -25.01
C VAL A 224 -3.40 40.19 -26.43
N LYS A 225 -3.34 39.16 -27.29
CA LYS A 225 -2.94 39.34 -28.70
C LYS A 225 -3.86 40.29 -29.46
N LYS A 226 -5.18 40.17 -29.29
CA LYS A 226 -6.16 41.09 -29.90
C LYS A 226 -6.01 42.52 -29.40
N GLU A 227 -5.86 42.69 -28.09
CA GLU A 227 -5.68 44.01 -27.46
C GLU A 227 -4.40 44.70 -27.97
N PHE A 228 -3.33 43.90 -28.18
CA PHE A 228 -2.08 44.39 -28.75
C PHE A 228 -2.22 44.80 -30.22
N GLU A 229 -2.90 43.99 -31.05
CA GLU A 229 -3.17 44.31 -32.47
C GLU A 229 -3.99 45.61 -32.59
N GLU A 230 -5.02 45.78 -31.76
CA GLU A 230 -5.86 46.97 -31.74
C GLU A 230 -5.10 48.24 -31.33
N THR A 231 -4.22 48.12 -30.33
CA THR A 231 -3.35 49.21 -29.88
C THR A 231 -2.32 49.59 -30.95
N THR A 232 -1.79 48.59 -31.66
CA THR A 232 -0.82 48.81 -32.75
C THR A 232 -1.48 49.52 -33.93
N GLU A 233 -2.71 49.16 -34.30
CA GLU A 233 -3.46 49.83 -35.36
C GLU A 233 -3.84 51.27 -34.98
N LYS A 234 -4.26 51.52 -33.73
CA LYS A 234 -4.49 52.87 -33.20
C LYS A 234 -3.21 53.71 -33.24
N ALA A 235 -2.07 53.14 -32.83
CA ALA A 235 -0.78 53.81 -32.88
C ALA A 235 -0.36 54.14 -34.32
N LYS A 236 -0.52 53.22 -35.28
CA LYS A 236 -0.23 53.48 -36.71
C LYS A 236 -1.15 54.56 -37.30
N ALA A 237 -2.44 54.54 -36.97
CA ALA A 237 -3.39 55.55 -37.43
C ALA A 237 -3.06 56.95 -36.88
N GLN A 238 -2.69 57.02 -35.60
CA GLN A 238 -2.21 58.25 -34.96
C GLN A 238 -0.90 58.73 -35.59
N TRP A 239 0.06 57.83 -35.84
CA TRP A 239 1.33 58.15 -36.50
C TRP A 239 1.13 58.68 -37.92
N LYS A 240 0.16 58.13 -38.67
CA LYS A 240 -0.22 58.59 -40.01
C LYS A 240 -0.87 59.98 -40.00
N LYS A 241 -1.57 60.34 -38.92
CA LYS A 241 -2.15 61.67 -38.71
C LYS A 241 -1.06 62.71 -38.42
N TYR A 242 -0.11 62.40 -37.52
CA TYR A 242 1.05 63.26 -37.25
C TYR A 242 1.93 63.46 -38.49
N LYS A 243 2.11 62.43 -39.32
CA LYS A 243 2.86 62.52 -40.59
C LYS A 243 2.21 63.45 -41.64
N HIS A 244 0.93 63.79 -41.49
CA HIS A 244 0.22 64.71 -42.39
C HIS A 244 0.10 66.14 -41.85
N GLU A 245 0.28 66.36 -40.54
CA GLU A 245 0.19 67.70 -39.91
C GLU A 245 1.55 68.41 -39.79
N ASP A 246 2.68 67.68 -39.84
CA ASP A 246 4.00 68.28 -39.74
C ASP A 246 4.72 68.35 -41.11
N LYS A 247 4.83 69.58 -41.62
CA LYS A 247 6.03 70.00 -42.38
C LYS A 247 7.20 69.97 -41.40
N VAL A 248 7.83 68.82 -41.22
CA VAL A 248 9.12 68.73 -40.52
C VAL A 248 10.10 68.06 -41.47
N ASP A 249 11.15 68.82 -41.73
CA ASP A 249 12.15 68.66 -42.76
C ASP A 249 12.80 67.27 -42.81
N ASP A 250 13.13 66.86 -44.03
CA ASP A 250 14.22 65.94 -44.35
C ASP A 250 15.51 66.41 -43.66
N LYS A 251 15.71 66.03 -42.40
CA LYS A 251 17.00 66.06 -41.69
C LYS A 251 16.89 65.38 -40.33
N LEU A 252 16.79 64.06 -40.34
CA LEU A 252 17.24 63.21 -39.24
C LEU A 252 17.62 61.85 -39.82
N GLU A 253 18.76 61.83 -40.52
CA GLU A 253 19.60 60.64 -40.60
C GLU A 253 20.00 60.27 -39.16
N VAL A 254 19.20 59.40 -38.54
CA VAL A 254 19.65 58.68 -37.35
C VAL A 254 20.69 57.70 -37.85
N LYS A 255 21.96 58.08 -37.67
CA LYS A 255 23.11 57.18 -37.67
C LYS A 255 22.75 55.97 -36.82
N ILE A 256 22.53 54.83 -37.46
CA ILE A 256 22.66 53.53 -36.84
C ILE A 256 24.16 53.33 -36.69
N ASP A 257 24.67 53.63 -35.49
CA ASP A 257 26.04 53.30 -35.12
C ASP A 257 26.07 51.80 -34.81
N ASP A 258 26.61 51.03 -35.75
CA ASP A 258 27.05 49.64 -35.56
C ASP A 258 28.17 49.61 -34.51
N LYS A 259 27.83 49.71 -33.22
CA LYS A 259 28.74 49.38 -32.11
C LYS A 259 27.97 48.85 -30.90
N HIS A 260 27.74 47.54 -30.89
CA HIS A 260 28.18 46.72 -29.76
C HIS A 260 28.23 45.23 -30.14
N GLU A 261 29.32 44.91 -30.82
CA GLU A 261 30.05 43.66 -30.64
C GLU A 261 30.48 43.54 -29.17
N ASP A 262 30.36 42.32 -28.64
CA ASP A 262 31.01 41.77 -27.44
C ASP A 262 30.91 42.52 -26.11
N LYS A 263 30.23 41.87 -25.13
CA LYS A 263 30.91 41.32 -23.93
C LYS A 263 29.91 40.64 -22.98
N THR A 264 30.26 39.38 -22.64
CA THR A 264 29.98 38.61 -21.42
C THR A 264 28.55 38.18 -21.10
#